data_AF-A0A023G4Z5-F1
#
_entry.id   AF-A0A023G4Z5-F1
#
_cell.length_a   1.000
_cell.length_b   1.000
_cell.length_c   1.000
_cell.angle_alpha   90.00
_cell.angle_beta   90.00
_cell.angle_gamma   90.00
#
_symmetry.space_group_name_H-M   'P 1'
#
loop_
_entity.id
_entity.type
_entity.pdbx_description
1 polymer ?
#
loop_
_entity_poly.entity_id
_entity_poly.type
_entity_poly.pdbx_seq_one_letter_code
_entity_poly.pdbx_strand_id
1 'polypeptide(L)'
;SDTRHNRRFSSEKDLFLYICIFLNSMNAVFMSIKCPNVRLALVGVEKSNKLAESRYVFGNEQMMNDVTSLALFRTYASKQREAYGNPDLVLLLTGRDVYESDGKRVNRNVLGIAYEGGICSTNFVALTEDIAGSYSGIIDAAHELGHSLGASHDGSPPNDHIYRHPGSLTCSATTGYIMTYVDGGPLRYQFSECNKREIRHVLRYRGESCWAVNAHKIYSVQNIYPGRLLGPKQYCKLLYPSIKGVYSRTDDVRNSHCKLRCCAHIGHKGEVCAIQRMLDHMSCGYQKMCFQGLCKKKAEIFGASNVRGVKS
;
A
#
# COMPACT_ATOMS: atom_id res chain seq x y z
N SER A 1 -7.00 1.03 11.32
CA SER A 1 -6.80 2.47 11.02
C SER A 1 -6.67 3.24 12.31
N ASP A 2 -5.58 3.99 12.49
CA ASP A 2 -5.42 4.87 13.64
C ASP A 2 -6.36 6.10 13.55
N THR A 3 -6.46 6.89 14.63
CA THR A 3 -7.27 8.09 14.80
C THR A 3 -6.86 9.22 13.88
N ARG A 4 -5.57 9.33 13.50
CA ARG A 4 -5.13 10.36 12.56
C ARG A 4 -5.54 10.06 11.13
N HIS A 5 -5.52 8.80 10.75
CA HIS A 5 -6.07 8.33 9.49
C HIS A 5 -7.60 8.38 9.53
N ASN A 6 -8.23 7.85 10.57
CA ASN A 6 -9.68 7.62 10.56
C ASN A 6 -10.52 8.90 10.75
N ARG A 7 -9.96 10.01 11.25
CA ARG A 7 -10.69 11.27 11.51
C ARG A 7 -11.37 11.89 10.29
N ARG A 8 -10.93 11.52 9.08
CA ARG A 8 -11.50 12.07 7.83
C ARG A 8 -12.73 11.30 7.35
N PHE A 9 -13.01 10.13 7.92
CA PHE A 9 -14.15 9.30 7.55
C PHE A 9 -15.30 9.54 8.54
N SER A 10 -16.40 10.08 8.02
CA SER A 10 -17.57 10.45 8.82
C SER A 10 -18.27 9.24 9.44
N SER A 11 -18.16 8.06 8.83
CA SER A 11 -18.71 6.81 9.35
C SER A 11 -17.72 5.66 9.24
N GLU A 12 -18.01 4.54 9.91
CA GLU A 12 -17.31 3.27 9.69
C GLU A 12 -17.47 2.77 8.26
N LYS A 13 -18.66 2.95 7.67
CA LYS A 13 -18.96 2.56 6.30
C LYS A 13 -18.06 3.26 5.28
N ASP A 14 -17.75 4.54 5.49
CA ASP A 14 -16.87 5.31 4.59
C ASP A 14 -15.43 4.80 4.63
N LEU A 15 -14.90 4.55 5.84
CA LEU A 15 -13.58 3.93 6.00
C LEU A 15 -13.60 2.53 5.37
N PHE A 16 -14.65 1.75 5.63
CA PHE A 16 -14.78 0.40 5.10
C PHE A 16 -14.71 0.37 3.57
N LEU A 17 -15.49 1.25 2.91
CA LEU A 17 -15.47 1.39 1.46
C LEU A 17 -14.10 1.86 0.95
N TYR A 18 -13.47 2.81 1.64
CA TYR A 18 -12.12 3.27 1.32
C TYR A 18 -11.12 2.12 1.33
N ILE A 19 -11.13 1.28 2.37
CA ILE A 19 -10.21 0.12 2.48
C ILE A 19 -10.48 -0.93 1.38
N CYS A 20 -11.74 -1.19 1.03
CA CYS A 20 -12.06 -2.07 -0.09
C CYS A 20 -11.46 -1.57 -1.42
N ILE A 21 -11.50 -0.26 -1.67
CA ILE A 21 -10.94 0.35 -2.90
C ILE A 21 -9.42 0.38 -2.85
N PHE A 22 -8.84 0.68 -1.68
CA PHE A 22 -7.40 0.62 -1.43
C PHE A 22 -6.85 -0.78 -1.78
N LEU A 23 -7.54 -1.83 -1.31
CA LEU A 23 -7.19 -3.22 -1.58
C LEU A 23 -7.36 -3.63 -3.05
N ASN A 24 -8.21 -2.99 -3.84
CA ASN A 24 -8.31 -3.30 -5.27
C ASN A 24 -7.02 -2.96 -6.01
N SER A 25 -6.44 -1.78 -5.74
CA SER A 25 -5.15 -1.40 -6.31
C SER A 25 -3.99 -2.22 -5.75
N MET A 26 -4.00 -2.55 -4.45
CA MET A 26 -3.00 -3.48 -3.91
C MET A 26 -3.09 -4.84 -4.60
N ASN A 27 -4.29 -5.41 -4.73
CA ASN A 27 -4.49 -6.67 -5.44
C ASN A 27 -3.97 -6.62 -6.88
N ALA A 28 -4.10 -5.49 -7.59
CA ALA A 28 -3.52 -5.33 -8.91
C ALA A 28 -1.99 -5.50 -8.91
N VAL A 29 -1.27 -4.99 -7.90
CA VAL A 29 0.18 -5.20 -7.73
C VAL A 29 0.49 -6.70 -7.56
N PHE A 30 -0.24 -7.37 -6.66
CA PHE A 30 -0.07 -8.80 -6.38
C PHE A 30 -0.44 -9.72 -7.56
N MET A 31 -1.24 -9.27 -8.54
CA MET A 31 -1.60 -10.05 -9.74
C MET A 31 -0.38 -10.48 -10.58
N SER A 32 0.76 -9.79 -10.45
CA SER A 32 2.02 -10.12 -11.11
C SER A 32 2.68 -11.40 -10.56
N ILE A 33 2.27 -11.85 -9.38
CA ILE A 33 2.75 -13.10 -8.76
C ILE A 33 1.93 -14.26 -9.33
N LYS A 34 2.60 -15.14 -10.06
CA LYS A 34 2.03 -16.39 -10.61
C LYS A 34 2.68 -17.59 -9.95
N CYS A 35 1.87 -18.61 -9.70
CA CYS A 35 2.26 -19.87 -9.08
C CYS A 35 2.97 -19.70 -7.72
N PRO A 36 2.25 -19.53 -6.59
CA PRO A 36 0.80 -19.41 -6.51
C PRO A 36 0.34 -18.02 -6.97
N ASN A 37 -0.93 -17.91 -7.35
CA ASN A 37 -1.58 -16.61 -7.44
C ASN A 37 -1.80 -16.09 -6.02
N VAL A 38 -1.44 -14.84 -5.76
CA VAL A 38 -1.67 -14.19 -4.46
C VAL A 38 -2.79 -13.16 -4.59
N ARG A 39 -3.78 -13.24 -3.70
CA ARG A 39 -4.87 -12.27 -3.60
C ARG A 39 -5.11 -11.93 -2.14
N LEU A 40 -5.18 -10.65 -1.85
CA LEU A 40 -5.54 -10.11 -0.55
C LEU A 40 -7.07 -10.14 -0.40
N ALA A 41 -7.53 -10.74 0.70
CA ALA A 41 -8.93 -10.78 1.09
C ALA A 41 -9.14 -9.91 2.33
N LEU A 42 -10.05 -8.92 2.24
CA LEU A 42 -10.42 -8.13 3.41
C LEU A 42 -11.37 -8.94 4.29
N VAL A 43 -10.98 -9.20 5.53
CA VAL A 43 -11.80 -9.95 6.50
C VAL A 43 -12.41 -9.05 7.58
N GLY A 44 -11.85 -7.86 7.80
CA GLY A 44 -12.34 -6.89 8.79
C GLY A 44 -11.62 -5.55 8.72
N VAL A 45 -12.22 -4.53 9.34
CA VAL A 45 -11.64 -3.17 9.47
C VAL A 45 -11.94 -2.65 10.87
N GLU A 46 -10.91 -2.15 11.56
CA GLU A 46 -11.06 -1.46 12.83
C GLU A 46 -10.77 0.04 12.69
N LYS A 47 -11.70 0.86 13.20
CA LYS A 47 -11.43 2.25 13.59
C LYS A 47 -10.89 2.26 15.01
N SER A 48 -9.59 2.47 15.15
CA SER A 48 -8.99 2.58 16.47
C SER A 48 -9.35 3.90 17.16
N ASN A 49 -9.17 3.94 18.48
CA ASN A 49 -9.40 5.10 19.34
C ASN A 49 -8.13 5.42 20.16
N LYS A 50 -8.13 6.56 20.86
CA LYS A 50 -6.96 7.02 21.64
C LYS A 50 -6.54 6.06 22.75
N LEU A 51 -7.50 5.35 23.36
CA LEU A 51 -7.21 4.37 24.40
C LEU A 51 -6.53 3.11 23.83
N ALA A 52 -6.89 2.70 22.61
CA ALA A 52 -6.18 1.63 21.93
C ALA A 52 -4.80 2.07 21.45
N GLU A 53 -4.70 3.28 20.90
CA GLU A 53 -3.42 3.86 20.45
C GLU A 53 -2.37 3.96 21.53
N SER A 54 -2.74 4.26 22.78
CA SER A 54 -1.78 4.32 23.89
C SER A 54 -1.02 3.00 24.12
N ARG A 55 -1.50 1.89 23.54
CA ARG A 55 -0.87 0.57 23.63
C ARG A 55 0.08 0.25 22.47
N TYR A 56 -0.01 0.94 21.34
CA TYR A 56 0.75 0.60 20.13
C TYR A 56 1.39 1.76 19.38
N VAL A 57 1.07 3.01 19.73
CA VAL A 57 1.70 4.19 19.14
C VAL A 57 2.84 4.63 20.04
N PHE A 58 4.07 4.51 19.54
CA PHE A 58 5.22 5.18 20.13
C PHE A 58 5.52 6.45 19.32
N GLY A 59 5.32 7.62 19.91
CA GLY A 59 5.42 8.89 19.21
C GLY A 59 4.44 9.91 19.78
N ASN A 60 3.82 10.70 18.91
CA ASN A 60 2.90 11.75 19.32
C ASN A 60 1.73 11.90 18.33
N GLU A 61 1.02 13.02 18.44
CA GLU A 61 -0.10 13.36 17.58
C GLU A 61 0.27 13.56 16.09
N GLN A 62 1.53 13.75 15.73
CA GLN A 62 1.97 13.93 14.34
C GLN A 62 2.87 12.81 13.85
N MET A 63 3.63 12.18 14.75
CA MET A 63 4.70 11.26 14.40
C MET A 63 4.54 9.90 15.07
N MET A 64 5.08 8.86 14.44
CA MET A 64 5.03 7.47 14.92
C MET A 64 6.37 6.79 14.61
N ASN A 65 7.08 6.30 15.61
CA ASN A 65 8.30 5.54 15.37
C ASN A 65 7.92 4.19 14.74
N ASP A 66 8.59 3.81 13.67
CA ASP A 66 8.37 2.57 12.94
C ASP A 66 8.57 1.30 13.81
N VAL A 67 9.81 1.02 14.24
CA VAL A 67 10.21 -0.24 14.89
C VAL A 67 9.50 -0.44 16.22
N THR A 68 9.49 0.59 17.07
CA THR A 68 8.87 0.50 18.40
C THR A 68 7.36 0.37 18.28
N SER A 69 6.71 1.15 17.40
CA SER A 69 5.26 1.03 17.22
C SER A 69 4.88 -0.30 16.58
N LEU A 70 5.65 -0.84 15.65
CA LEU A 70 5.39 -2.15 15.06
C LEU A 70 5.45 -3.27 16.13
N ALA A 71 6.46 -3.24 17.01
CA ALA A 71 6.58 -4.23 18.09
C ALA A 71 5.43 -4.15 19.11
N LEU A 72 5.03 -2.93 19.48
CA LEU A 72 3.87 -2.71 20.36
C LEU A 72 2.56 -3.10 19.66
N PHE A 73 2.42 -2.78 18.36
CA PHE A 73 1.26 -3.14 17.55
C PHE A 73 1.12 -4.65 17.37
N ARG A 74 2.23 -5.39 17.19
CA ARG A 74 2.23 -6.86 17.21
C ARG A 74 1.64 -7.39 18.51
N THR A 75 2.05 -6.83 19.64
CA THR A 75 1.57 -7.23 20.97
C THR A 75 0.08 -6.92 21.14
N TYR A 76 -0.36 -5.74 20.69
CA TYR A 76 -1.76 -5.36 20.69
C TYR A 76 -2.61 -6.29 19.80
N ALA A 77 -2.23 -6.47 18.54
CA ALA A 77 -2.93 -7.30 17.56
C ALA A 77 -2.99 -8.76 17.98
N SER A 78 -1.95 -9.28 18.64
CA SER A 78 -1.95 -10.64 19.21
C SER A 78 -3.06 -10.84 20.23
N LYS A 79 -3.34 -9.82 21.07
CA LYS A 79 -4.45 -9.85 22.04
C LYS A 79 -5.82 -9.72 21.38
N GLN A 80 -5.89 -9.13 20.19
CA GLN A 80 -7.14 -8.96 19.42
C GLN A 80 -7.36 -10.07 18.38
N ARG A 81 -6.44 -11.04 18.26
CA ARG A 81 -6.39 -11.97 17.14
C ARG A 81 -7.71 -12.74 16.96
N GLU A 82 -8.25 -13.26 18.06
CA GLU A 82 -9.53 -13.97 18.05
C GLU A 82 -10.69 -13.04 17.67
N ALA A 83 -10.74 -11.83 18.24
CA ALA A 83 -11.77 -10.83 17.94
C ALA A 83 -11.73 -10.37 16.47
N TYR A 84 -10.56 -10.42 15.83
CA TYR A 84 -10.40 -10.15 14.39
C TYR A 84 -10.75 -11.34 13.49
N GLY A 85 -11.14 -12.49 14.06
CA GLY A 85 -11.43 -13.71 13.30
C GLY A 85 -10.18 -14.42 12.81
N ASN A 86 -9.07 -14.32 13.55
CA ASN A 86 -7.79 -14.97 13.28
C ASN A 86 -7.21 -14.67 11.87
N PRO A 87 -6.98 -13.39 11.52
CA PRO A 87 -6.43 -13.04 10.22
C PRO A 87 -4.98 -13.51 10.06
N ASP A 88 -4.57 -13.72 8.80
CA ASP A 88 -3.19 -14.08 8.45
C ASP A 88 -2.20 -12.92 8.63
N LEU A 89 -2.70 -11.69 8.52
CA LEU A 89 -1.97 -10.44 8.66
C LEU A 89 -2.90 -9.29 9.08
N VAL A 90 -2.40 -8.35 9.88
CA VAL A 90 -3.07 -7.09 10.23
C VAL A 90 -2.24 -5.90 9.77
N LEU A 91 -2.81 -5.03 8.94
CA LEU A 91 -2.18 -3.79 8.47
C LEU A 91 -2.68 -2.57 9.28
N LEU A 92 -1.76 -1.84 9.90
CA LEU A 92 -2.02 -0.53 10.49
C LEU A 92 -1.80 0.57 9.45
N LEU A 93 -2.89 1.16 8.97
CA LEU A 93 -2.84 2.44 8.26
C LEU A 93 -2.84 3.60 9.25
N THR A 94 -1.85 4.49 9.11
CA THR A 94 -1.65 5.65 9.97
C THR A 94 -1.63 6.95 9.16
N GLY A 95 -2.23 8.01 9.70
CA GLY A 95 -2.17 9.35 9.13
C GLY A 95 -1.03 10.19 9.73
N ARG A 96 -0.12 9.53 10.44
CA ARG A 96 1.05 10.10 11.11
C ARG A 96 2.26 9.93 10.21
N ASP A 97 3.21 10.82 10.39
CA ASP A 97 4.53 10.72 9.79
C ASP A 97 5.35 9.67 10.54
N VAL A 98 5.63 8.57 9.85
CA VAL A 98 6.42 7.45 10.32
C VAL A 98 7.89 7.83 10.23
N TYR A 99 8.66 7.43 11.24
CA TYR A 99 10.08 7.71 11.26
C TYR A 99 10.88 6.58 11.89
N GLU A 100 12.06 6.39 11.33
CA GLU A 100 13.11 5.55 11.90
C GLU A 100 14.02 6.40 12.78
N SER A 101 14.46 5.84 13.91
CA SER A 101 15.43 6.48 14.79
C SER A 101 16.39 5.45 15.38
N ASP A 102 17.69 5.70 15.21
CA ASP A 102 18.77 4.93 15.84
C ASP A 102 19.22 5.54 17.19
N GLY A 103 18.42 6.48 17.72
CA GLY A 103 18.74 7.25 18.93
C GLY A 103 19.67 8.46 18.70
N LYS A 104 20.27 8.60 17.51
CA LYS A 104 21.14 9.73 17.14
C LYS A 104 20.59 10.52 15.95
N ARG A 105 19.93 9.86 15.01
CA ARG A 105 19.38 10.45 13.78
C ARG A 105 17.94 10.01 13.60
N VAL A 106 17.13 10.93 13.10
CA VAL A 106 15.73 10.66 12.72
C VAL A 106 15.64 10.68 11.21
N ASN A 107 15.20 9.56 10.62
CA ASN A 107 14.94 9.42 9.20
C ASN A 107 13.42 9.40 8.96
N ARG A 108 12.92 10.40 8.26
CA ARG A 108 11.48 10.60 7.95
C ARG A 108 11.12 10.20 6.52
N ASN A 109 12.02 9.49 5.83
CA ASN A 109 11.75 8.97 4.49
C ASN A 109 11.14 7.56 4.52
N VAL A 110 10.89 7.01 5.71
CA VAL A 110 10.29 5.70 5.92
C VAL A 110 8.77 5.86 5.97
N LEU A 111 8.06 5.22 5.03
CA LEU A 111 6.61 5.32 4.89
C LEU A 111 5.87 4.09 5.43
N GLY A 112 6.60 3.10 5.94
CA GLY A 112 6.06 1.86 6.45
C GLY A 112 7.13 0.92 7.00
N ILE A 113 6.67 -0.14 7.66
CA ILE A 113 7.52 -1.22 8.16
C ILE A 113 6.71 -2.50 8.34
N ALA A 114 7.33 -3.65 8.10
CA ALA A 114 6.78 -4.97 8.35
C ALA A 114 7.84 -5.96 8.83
N TYR A 115 7.39 -7.04 9.47
CA TYR A 115 8.26 -8.19 9.71
C TYR A 115 8.40 -9.01 8.44
N GLU A 116 9.63 -9.19 7.96
CA GLU A 116 9.86 -10.05 6.80
C GLU A 116 9.43 -11.50 7.09
N GLY A 117 8.59 -12.06 6.22
CA GLY A 117 7.99 -13.38 6.40
C GLY A 117 6.98 -13.46 7.55
N GLY A 118 6.47 -12.33 8.05
CA GLY A 118 5.52 -12.25 9.17
C GLY A 118 4.16 -12.92 8.94
N ILE A 119 3.77 -13.18 7.69
CA ILE A 119 2.51 -13.82 7.32
C ILE A 119 2.30 -15.15 8.07
N CYS A 120 1.10 -15.36 8.63
CA CYS A 120 0.74 -16.60 9.35
C CYS A 120 1.71 -16.98 10.48
N SER A 121 2.22 -15.99 11.21
CA SER A 121 3.12 -16.19 12.34
C SER A 121 2.66 -15.40 13.57
N THR A 122 3.53 -15.26 14.58
CA THR A 122 3.34 -14.33 15.69
C THR A 122 3.71 -12.89 15.32
N ASN A 123 4.41 -12.68 14.21
CA ASN A 123 4.82 -11.38 13.67
C ASN A 123 3.88 -10.87 12.56
N PHE A 124 2.59 -11.25 12.62
CA PHE A 124 1.57 -11.05 11.59
C PHE A 124 1.06 -9.60 11.47
N VAL A 125 1.93 -8.61 11.56
CA VAL A 125 1.58 -7.20 11.47
C VAL A 125 2.47 -6.42 10.52
N ALA A 126 1.89 -5.40 9.90
CA ALA A 126 2.56 -4.39 9.10
C ALA A 126 1.99 -2.99 9.42
N LEU A 127 2.75 -1.95 9.11
CA LEU A 127 2.40 -0.55 9.37
C LEU A 127 2.75 0.28 8.14
N THR A 128 1.86 1.16 7.71
CA THR A 128 2.11 2.05 6.57
C THR A 128 1.38 3.39 6.75
N GLU A 129 2.03 4.46 6.32
CA GLU A 129 1.42 5.76 6.13
C GLU A 129 0.36 5.75 5.04
N ASP A 130 -0.73 6.46 5.27
CA ASP A 130 -1.65 6.88 4.24
C ASP A 130 -2.25 8.25 4.58
N ILE A 131 -2.25 9.16 3.61
CA ILE A 131 -2.99 10.41 3.75
C ILE A 131 -4.46 10.08 3.51
N ALA A 132 -5.22 10.01 4.60
CA ALA A 132 -6.62 9.59 4.60
C ALA A 132 -7.45 10.20 3.46
N GLY A 133 -8.10 9.35 2.69
CA GLY A 133 -8.96 9.75 1.56
C GLY A 133 -8.20 10.01 0.25
N SER A 134 -6.87 9.98 0.25
CA SER A 134 -6.05 10.23 -0.95
C SER A 134 -5.56 8.95 -1.64
N TYR A 135 -5.52 7.83 -0.92
CA TYR A 135 -4.95 6.57 -1.36
C TYR A 135 -3.42 6.63 -1.65
N SER A 136 -2.71 7.55 -1.00
CA SER A 136 -1.27 7.73 -1.20
C SER A 136 -0.45 6.52 -0.76
N GLY A 137 -0.91 5.81 0.27
CA GLY A 137 -0.18 4.69 0.89
C GLY A 137 -0.30 3.35 0.15
N ILE A 138 -1.01 3.25 -0.98
CA ILE A 138 -1.28 1.96 -1.65
C ILE A 138 0.01 1.20 -1.98
N ILE A 139 0.99 1.89 -2.56
CA ILE A 139 2.22 1.25 -3.05
C ILE A 139 3.13 0.89 -1.89
N ASP A 140 3.21 1.75 -0.88
CA ASP A 140 4.02 1.48 0.31
C ASP A 140 3.38 0.34 1.13
N ALA A 141 2.06 0.29 1.25
CA ALA A 141 1.38 -0.83 1.89
C ALA A 141 1.59 -2.15 1.13
N ALA A 142 1.59 -2.11 -0.21
CA ALA A 142 1.87 -3.30 -1.01
C ALA A 142 3.33 -3.75 -0.87
N HIS A 143 4.27 -2.81 -0.71
CA HIS A 143 5.67 -3.09 -0.37
C HIS A 143 5.77 -3.77 1.00
N GLU A 144 5.16 -3.21 2.05
CA GLU A 144 5.20 -3.80 3.40
C GLU A 144 4.52 -5.18 3.49
N LEU A 145 3.43 -5.39 2.73
CA LEU A 145 2.82 -6.71 2.61
C LEU A 145 3.69 -7.69 1.82
N GLY A 146 4.48 -7.19 0.86
CA GLY A 146 5.51 -7.97 0.19
C GLY A 146 6.56 -8.48 1.18
N HIS A 147 7.05 -7.62 2.08
CA HIS A 147 7.93 -8.02 3.18
C HIS A 147 7.25 -9.07 4.07
N SER A 148 6.01 -8.81 4.49
CA SER A 148 5.23 -9.77 5.28
C SER A 148 5.13 -11.15 4.63
N LEU A 149 5.04 -11.20 3.30
CA LEU A 149 5.01 -12.43 2.50
C LEU A 149 6.40 -13.05 2.26
N GLY A 150 7.48 -12.40 2.68
CA GLY A 150 8.84 -12.92 2.66
C GLY A 150 9.77 -12.32 1.63
N ALA A 151 9.35 -11.32 0.86
CA ALA A 151 10.24 -10.68 -0.11
C ALA A 151 11.21 -9.73 0.60
N SER A 152 12.50 -9.87 0.33
CA SER A 152 13.51 -8.89 0.73
C SER A 152 13.52 -7.71 -0.25
N HIS A 153 14.23 -6.62 0.05
CA HIS A 153 14.61 -5.67 -1.02
C HIS A 153 15.42 -6.40 -2.10
N ASP A 154 15.30 -5.98 -3.36
CA ASP A 154 16.13 -6.56 -4.42
C ASP A 154 17.62 -6.25 -4.17
N GLY A 155 18.50 -7.23 -4.39
CA GLY A 155 19.93 -7.11 -4.15
C GLY A 155 20.35 -7.44 -2.71
N SER A 156 19.44 -7.99 -1.89
CA SER A 156 19.71 -8.42 -0.52
C SER A 156 20.15 -9.88 -0.45
N PRO A 157 21.03 -10.24 0.51
CA PRO A 157 21.31 -11.65 0.82
C PRO A 157 20.08 -12.34 1.41
N PRO A 158 20.08 -13.68 1.49
CA PRO A 158 19.07 -14.42 2.25
C PRO A 158 18.81 -13.86 3.64
N ASN A 159 17.55 -13.83 4.07
CA ASN A 159 17.19 -13.50 5.44
C ASN A 159 17.39 -14.73 6.35
N ASP A 160 18.40 -14.67 7.24
CA ASP A 160 18.78 -15.78 8.12
C ASP A 160 17.69 -16.19 9.13
N HIS A 161 16.70 -15.33 9.40
CA HIS A 161 15.57 -15.65 10.27
C HIS A 161 14.48 -16.48 9.56
N ILE A 162 14.58 -16.65 8.25
CA ILE A 162 13.65 -17.45 7.46
C ILE A 162 14.41 -18.68 6.94
N TYR A 163 13.98 -19.86 7.37
CA TYR A 163 14.64 -21.12 7.03
C TYR A 163 14.82 -21.28 5.52
N ARG A 164 16.09 -21.39 5.08
CA ARG A 164 16.49 -21.55 3.66
C ARG A 164 15.91 -20.48 2.74
N HIS A 165 15.78 -19.24 3.22
CA HIS A 165 15.35 -18.13 2.38
C HIS A 165 16.28 -17.99 1.16
N PRO A 166 15.74 -17.78 -0.06
CA PRO A 166 16.57 -17.79 -1.25
C PRO A 166 17.34 -16.49 -1.49
N GLY A 167 16.96 -15.39 -0.83
CA GLY A 167 17.49 -14.05 -1.06
C GLY A 167 17.20 -13.50 -2.47
N SER A 168 17.71 -12.29 -2.71
CA SER A 168 17.41 -11.51 -3.92
C SER A 168 18.66 -10.93 -4.60
N LEU A 169 19.87 -11.36 -4.25
CA LEU A 169 21.15 -10.92 -4.83
C LEU A 169 21.21 -10.94 -6.37
N THR A 170 20.40 -11.80 -7.00
CA THR A 170 20.33 -11.92 -8.48
C THR A 170 19.45 -10.85 -9.16
N CYS A 171 18.70 -10.06 -8.39
CA CYS A 171 17.90 -8.94 -8.89
C CYS A 171 18.55 -7.63 -8.44
N SER A 172 18.73 -6.69 -9.36
CA SER A 172 19.38 -5.41 -9.03
C SER A 172 18.47 -4.50 -8.20
N ALA A 173 19.05 -3.91 -7.14
CA ALA A 173 18.43 -2.93 -6.25
C ALA A 173 18.00 -1.63 -6.94
N THR A 174 18.37 -1.42 -8.22
CA THR A 174 18.11 -0.18 -8.97
C THR A 174 17.15 -0.35 -10.14
N THR A 175 16.60 -1.55 -10.34
CA THR A 175 15.66 -1.86 -11.44
C THR A 175 14.35 -1.06 -11.38
N GLY A 176 13.93 -0.67 -10.18
CA GLY A 176 12.71 0.11 -9.98
C GLY A 176 11.45 -0.73 -9.77
N TYR A 177 11.57 -2.05 -9.52
CA TYR A 177 10.48 -2.88 -9.01
C TYR A 177 10.01 -2.43 -7.62
N ILE A 178 8.86 -2.93 -7.16
CA ILE A 178 8.24 -2.47 -5.91
C ILE A 178 9.17 -2.58 -4.69
N MET A 179 10.06 -3.59 -4.65
CA MET A 179 11.00 -3.83 -3.54
C MET A 179 12.35 -3.12 -3.72
N THR A 180 12.39 -2.04 -4.50
CA THR A 180 13.57 -1.18 -4.67
C THR A 180 13.30 0.23 -4.14
N TYR A 181 14.35 1.02 -3.94
CA TYR A 181 14.22 2.45 -3.59
C TYR A 181 14.05 3.36 -4.81
N VAL A 182 14.08 2.81 -6.02
CA VAL A 182 14.02 3.55 -7.29
C VAL A 182 12.60 3.50 -7.87
N ASP A 183 12.15 4.59 -8.47
CA ASP A 183 10.87 4.63 -9.18
C ASP A 183 11.03 4.12 -10.62
N GLY A 184 10.79 2.83 -10.86
CA GLY A 184 10.85 2.20 -12.19
C GLY A 184 9.63 2.42 -13.07
N GLY A 185 8.83 3.47 -12.79
CA GLY A 185 7.58 3.73 -13.50
C GLY A 185 6.60 2.56 -13.36
N PRO A 186 6.17 1.90 -14.45
CA PRO A 186 5.31 0.71 -14.38
C PRO A 186 5.87 -0.46 -13.57
N LEU A 187 7.20 -0.61 -13.48
CA LEU A 187 7.83 -1.69 -12.69
C LEU A 187 7.55 -1.54 -11.19
N ARG A 188 7.32 -0.32 -10.70
CA ARG A 188 6.99 -0.04 -9.29
C ARG A 188 5.71 -0.74 -8.82
N TYR A 189 4.87 -1.19 -9.75
CA TYR A 189 3.61 -1.90 -9.49
C TYR A 189 3.75 -3.43 -9.62
N GLN A 190 4.99 -3.95 -9.66
CA GLN A 190 5.28 -5.36 -9.85
C GLN A 190 6.41 -5.82 -8.91
N PHE A 191 6.38 -7.09 -8.57
CA PHE A 191 7.48 -7.77 -7.88
C PHE A 191 8.52 -8.28 -8.88
N SER A 192 9.80 -8.27 -8.50
CA SER A 192 10.86 -8.91 -9.28
C SER A 192 10.70 -10.43 -9.27
N GLU A 193 11.43 -11.13 -10.15
CA GLU A 193 11.46 -12.60 -10.11
C GLU A 193 12.16 -13.15 -8.85
N CYS A 194 13.03 -12.37 -8.19
CA CYS A 194 13.56 -12.74 -6.88
C CYS A 194 12.46 -12.72 -5.83
N ASN A 195 11.74 -11.61 -5.73
CA ASN A 195 10.66 -11.48 -4.76
C ASN A 195 9.55 -12.51 -4.95
N LYS A 196 9.19 -12.84 -6.21
CA LYS A 196 8.24 -13.92 -6.49
C LYS A 196 8.72 -15.28 -5.99
N ARG A 197 10.03 -15.57 -6.07
CA ARG A 197 10.62 -16.81 -5.54
C ARG A 197 10.62 -16.82 -4.01
N GLU A 198 10.99 -15.72 -3.38
CA GLU A 198 10.97 -15.54 -1.92
C GLU A 198 9.56 -15.70 -1.34
N ILE A 199 8.58 -15.03 -1.94
CA ILE A 199 7.16 -15.15 -1.54
C ILE A 199 6.66 -16.59 -1.69
N ARG A 200 6.98 -17.24 -2.80
CA ARG A 200 6.63 -18.66 -3.01
C ARG A 200 7.28 -19.56 -1.97
N HIS A 201 8.53 -19.29 -1.60
CA HIS A 201 9.26 -20.05 -0.59
C HIS A 201 8.60 -19.93 0.78
N VAL A 202 8.34 -18.69 1.24
CA VAL A 202 7.71 -18.45 2.53
C VAL A 202 6.29 -19.01 2.57
N LEU A 203 5.48 -18.78 1.52
CA LEU A 203 4.15 -19.36 1.47
C LEU A 203 4.23 -20.87 1.63
N ARG A 204 5.01 -21.59 0.80
CA ARG A 204 5.20 -23.05 0.92
C ARG A 204 5.64 -23.49 2.31
N TYR A 205 6.57 -22.76 2.92
CA TYR A 205 7.05 -23.05 4.28
C TYR A 205 5.95 -22.92 5.34
N ARG A 206 5.02 -21.95 5.18
CA ARG A 206 3.89 -21.76 6.10
C ARG A 206 2.82 -22.87 6.01
N GLY A 207 2.74 -23.56 4.88
CA GLY A 207 1.80 -24.65 4.67
C GLY A 207 0.35 -24.21 4.43
N GLU A 208 -0.50 -25.19 4.12
CA GLU A 208 -1.87 -24.98 3.65
C GLU A 208 -2.74 -24.16 4.60
N SER A 209 -2.53 -24.32 5.92
CA SER A 209 -3.24 -23.54 6.94
C SER A 209 -3.07 -22.03 6.79
N CYS A 210 -2.05 -21.56 6.07
CA CYS A 210 -1.78 -20.15 5.85
C CYS A 210 -2.46 -19.57 4.60
N TRP A 211 -2.62 -20.37 3.54
CA TRP A 211 -3.15 -19.86 2.27
C TRP A 211 -4.56 -20.39 1.96
N ALA A 212 -5.07 -21.35 2.74
CA ALA A 212 -6.45 -21.77 2.68
C ALA A 212 -7.38 -20.63 3.14
N VAL A 213 -8.32 -20.25 2.29
CA VAL A 213 -9.25 -19.16 2.57
C VAL A 213 -10.35 -19.66 3.49
N ASN A 214 -10.14 -19.50 4.80
CA ASN A 214 -11.06 -19.97 5.84
C ASN A 214 -11.96 -18.87 6.42
N ALA A 215 -11.90 -17.65 5.86
CA ALA A 215 -12.69 -16.52 6.34
C ALA A 215 -14.19 -16.72 6.07
N HIS A 216 -15.01 -16.57 7.10
CA HIS A 216 -16.48 -16.64 6.97
C HIS A 216 -17.06 -15.56 6.06
N LYS A 217 -16.39 -14.41 5.98
CA LYS A 217 -16.84 -13.27 5.17
C LYS A 217 -15.65 -12.55 4.56
N ILE A 218 -15.72 -12.32 3.26
CA ILE A 218 -14.75 -11.54 2.50
C ILE A 218 -15.46 -10.31 1.96
N TYR A 219 -14.82 -9.17 2.16
CA TYR A 219 -15.36 -7.90 1.74
C TYR A 219 -14.61 -7.38 0.52
N SER A 220 -15.35 -6.92 -0.47
CA SER A 220 -14.78 -6.35 -1.68
C SER A 220 -15.76 -5.43 -2.38
N VAL A 221 -15.23 -4.55 -3.22
CA VAL A 221 -16.03 -3.78 -4.18
C VAL A 221 -15.47 -4.04 -5.57
N GLN A 222 -16.33 -4.36 -6.53
CA GLN A 222 -15.88 -4.78 -7.84
C GLN A 222 -15.46 -3.59 -8.70
N ASN A 223 -14.25 -3.65 -9.26
CA ASN A 223 -13.78 -2.76 -10.34
C ASN A 223 -13.89 -1.25 -10.05
N ILE A 224 -13.77 -0.86 -8.78
CA ILE A 224 -13.68 0.53 -8.37
C ILE A 224 -12.25 0.79 -7.91
N TYR A 225 -11.60 1.76 -8.55
CA TYR A 225 -10.23 2.18 -8.27
C TYR A 225 -10.20 3.68 -7.93
N PRO A 226 -9.20 4.13 -7.15
CA PRO A 226 -9.20 5.47 -6.55
C PRO A 226 -9.40 6.63 -7.53
N GLY A 227 -8.78 6.57 -8.71
CA GLY A 227 -8.84 7.64 -9.72
C GLY A 227 -10.21 7.81 -10.39
N ARG A 228 -11.13 6.86 -10.22
CA ARG A 228 -12.54 7.03 -10.60
C ARG A 228 -13.29 7.96 -9.63
N LEU A 229 -12.86 8.00 -8.37
CA LEU A 229 -13.47 8.80 -7.31
C LEU A 229 -12.76 10.15 -7.12
N LEU A 230 -11.47 10.19 -7.43
CA LEU A 230 -10.61 11.30 -7.12
C LEU A 230 -9.95 11.86 -8.37
N GLY A 231 -10.40 13.04 -8.80
CA GLY A 231 -9.79 13.76 -9.92
C GLY A 231 -8.44 14.40 -9.55
N PRO A 232 -7.62 14.77 -10.55
CA PRO A 232 -6.25 15.29 -10.34
C PRO A 232 -6.16 16.46 -9.34
N LYS A 233 -7.03 17.47 -9.48
CA LYS A 233 -7.05 18.65 -8.60
C LYS A 233 -7.36 18.29 -7.15
N GLN A 234 -8.32 17.38 -6.92
CA GLN A 234 -8.70 16.98 -5.57
C GLN A 234 -7.62 16.11 -4.93
N TYR A 235 -6.99 15.24 -5.72
CA TYR A 235 -5.85 14.46 -5.27
C TYR A 235 -4.69 15.35 -4.82
N CYS A 236 -4.27 16.33 -5.63
CA CYS A 236 -3.22 17.27 -5.22
C CYS A 236 -3.55 18.03 -3.92
N LYS A 237 -4.80 18.48 -3.76
CA LYS A 237 -5.24 19.15 -2.52
C LYS A 237 -5.18 18.25 -1.29
N LEU A 238 -5.44 16.95 -1.44
CA LEU A 238 -5.34 16.00 -0.34
C LEU A 238 -3.89 15.74 0.06
N LEU A 239 -2.97 15.65 -0.91
CA LEU A 239 -1.54 15.44 -0.66
C LEU A 239 -0.88 16.64 0.03
N TYR A 240 -1.38 17.86 -0.22
CA TYR A 240 -0.82 19.11 0.30
C TYR A 240 -1.84 19.92 1.10
N PRO A 241 -2.40 19.38 2.21
CA PRO A 241 -3.53 19.98 2.90
C PRO A 241 -3.20 21.32 3.59
N SER A 242 -1.93 21.59 3.88
CA SER A 242 -1.46 22.83 4.51
C SER A 242 -1.22 23.97 3.51
N ILE A 243 -1.22 23.70 2.20
CA ILE A 243 -0.92 24.68 1.16
C ILE A 243 -2.23 25.16 0.52
N LYS A 244 -2.48 26.48 0.59
CA LYS A 244 -3.65 27.09 -0.06
C LYS A 244 -3.44 27.19 -1.57
N GLY A 245 -4.52 27.08 -2.34
CA GLY A 245 -4.48 27.27 -3.79
C GLY A 245 -3.82 26.14 -4.59
N VAL A 246 -3.61 24.97 -3.97
CA VAL A 246 -3.05 23.79 -4.68
C VAL A 246 -3.95 23.39 -5.84
N TYR A 247 -3.33 23.15 -6.98
CA TYR A 247 -3.99 22.76 -8.21
C TYR A 247 -3.15 21.71 -8.96
N SER A 248 -3.79 21.03 -9.92
CA SER A 248 -3.13 20.11 -10.84
C SER A 248 -2.80 20.83 -12.14
N ARG A 249 -1.54 20.83 -12.55
CA ARG A 249 -1.11 21.40 -13.84
C ARG A 249 -1.18 20.34 -14.93
N THR A 250 -1.83 20.66 -16.05
CA THR A 250 -1.86 19.79 -17.23
C THR A 250 -0.45 19.63 -17.79
N ASP A 251 -0.05 18.38 -18.04
CA ASP A 251 1.25 18.01 -18.58
C ASP A 251 1.07 16.69 -19.33
N ASP A 252 0.74 16.75 -20.62
CA ASP A 252 0.36 15.56 -21.41
C ASP A 252 1.49 14.53 -21.49
N VAL A 253 2.74 14.99 -21.54
CA VAL A 253 3.92 14.13 -21.54
C VAL A 253 3.98 13.34 -20.24
N ARG A 254 3.90 14.00 -19.08
CA ARG A 254 3.93 13.30 -17.78
C ARG A 254 2.69 12.47 -17.53
N ASN A 255 1.51 12.97 -17.90
CA ASN A 255 0.26 12.24 -17.77
C ASN A 255 0.30 10.93 -18.56
N SER A 256 0.93 10.91 -19.73
CA SER A 256 1.11 9.67 -20.52
C SER A 256 1.95 8.59 -19.81
N HIS A 257 2.76 8.98 -18.82
CA HIS A 257 3.50 8.10 -17.91
C HIS A 257 2.84 7.96 -16.54
N CYS A 258 1.57 8.32 -16.42
CA CYS A 258 0.81 8.29 -15.17
C CYS A 258 1.48 9.10 -14.05
N LYS A 259 2.03 10.26 -14.41
CA LYS A 259 2.60 11.24 -13.49
C LYS A 259 1.82 12.55 -13.58
N LEU A 260 1.51 13.12 -12.42
CA LEU A 260 0.76 14.36 -12.27
C LEU A 260 1.64 15.45 -11.67
N ARG A 261 1.50 16.70 -12.13
CA ARG A 261 2.10 17.88 -11.48
C ARG A 261 1.11 18.52 -10.51
N CYS A 262 1.43 18.48 -9.22
CA CYS A 262 0.72 19.25 -8.20
C CYS A 262 1.49 20.54 -7.93
N CYS A 263 0.86 21.69 -8.18
CA CYS A 263 1.50 22.99 -8.11
C CYS A 263 0.76 23.93 -7.15
N ALA A 264 1.49 24.91 -6.62
CA ALA A 264 0.95 26.02 -5.85
C ALA A 264 1.86 27.25 -5.98
N HIS A 265 1.28 28.44 -5.83
CA HIS A 265 2.06 29.68 -5.73
C HIS A 265 2.40 29.97 -4.27
N ILE A 266 3.69 30.11 -3.96
CA ILE A 266 4.19 30.28 -2.59
C ILE A 266 4.88 31.65 -2.46
N GLY A 267 4.08 32.70 -2.25
CA GLY A 267 4.57 34.07 -2.00
C GLY A 267 5.64 34.50 -3.02
N HIS A 268 6.78 34.96 -2.52
CA HIS A 268 7.92 35.40 -3.34
C HIS A 268 8.66 34.28 -4.07
N LYS A 269 8.43 32.99 -3.73
CA LYS A 269 9.09 31.85 -4.40
C LYS A 269 8.46 31.50 -5.75
N GLY A 270 7.36 32.17 -6.12
CA GLY A 270 6.65 31.89 -7.37
C GLY A 270 5.92 30.55 -7.32
N GLU A 271 5.77 29.92 -8.48
CA GLU A 271 5.14 28.61 -8.61
C GLU A 271 6.10 27.48 -8.22
N VAL A 272 5.67 26.62 -7.31
CA VAL A 272 6.37 25.40 -6.92
C VAL A 272 5.51 24.21 -7.31
N CYS A 273 6.13 23.18 -7.90
CA CYS A 273 5.44 21.96 -8.31
C CYS A 273 6.16 20.72 -7.79
N ALA A 274 5.39 19.69 -7.48
CA ALA A 274 5.87 18.35 -7.18
C ALA A 274 5.24 17.33 -8.14
N ILE A 275 6.00 16.28 -8.49
CA ILE A 275 5.52 15.17 -9.31
C ILE A 275 4.92 14.11 -8.41
N GLN A 276 3.70 13.69 -8.73
CA GLN A 276 2.96 12.67 -8.01
C GLN A 276 2.56 11.53 -8.96
N ARG A 277 2.43 10.31 -8.43
CA ARG A 277 1.90 9.19 -9.22
C ARG A 277 0.40 9.37 -9.39
N MET A 278 -0.10 9.19 -10.60
CA MET A 278 -1.53 9.18 -10.85
C MET A 278 -2.13 7.90 -10.31
N LEU A 279 -3.31 8.03 -9.71
CA LEU A 279 -4.05 6.89 -9.18
C LEU A 279 -4.58 6.00 -10.30
N ASP A 280 -4.75 4.71 -10.01
CA ASP A 280 -5.44 3.79 -10.93
C ASP A 280 -6.83 4.33 -11.27
N HIS A 281 -7.16 4.32 -12.56
CA HIS A 281 -8.33 4.88 -13.22
C HIS A 281 -8.42 6.40 -13.29
N MET A 282 -7.36 7.14 -12.91
CA MET A 282 -7.31 8.58 -13.15
C MET A 282 -7.11 8.84 -14.65
N SER A 283 -7.85 9.81 -15.21
CA SER A 283 -7.73 10.17 -16.62
C SER A 283 -6.33 10.69 -16.95
N CYS A 284 -5.68 10.10 -17.95
CA CYS A 284 -4.30 10.41 -18.36
C CYS A 284 -4.20 10.88 -19.82
N GLY A 285 -5.34 11.04 -20.50
CA GLY A 285 -5.43 11.48 -21.88
C GLY A 285 -6.83 11.20 -22.44
N TYR A 286 -7.06 11.58 -23.70
CA TYR A 286 -8.35 11.36 -24.35
C TYR A 286 -8.74 9.87 -24.35
N GLN A 287 -9.83 9.53 -23.66
CA GLN A 287 -10.33 8.17 -23.46
C GLN A 287 -9.31 7.17 -22.89
N LYS A 288 -8.27 7.66 -22.20
CA LYS A 288 -7.25 6.85 -21.54
C LYS A 288 -7.26 7.08 -20.04
N MET A 289 -6.90 6.05 -19.29
CA MET A 289 -6.73 6.15 -17.85
C MET A 289 -5.50 5.37 -17.39
N CYS A 290 -5.02 5.72 -16.21
CA CYS A 290 -3.91 5.04 -15.58
C CYS A 290 -4.32 3.69 -15.03
N PHE A 291 -3.46 2.69 -15.17
CA PHE A 291 -3.56 1.44 -14.42
C PHE A 291 -2.16 0.85 -14.28
N GLN A 292 -1.71 0.62 -13.05
CA GLN A 292 -0.37 0.12 -12.74
C GLN A 292 0.75 0.94 -13.41
N GLY A 293 0.61 2.27 -13.40
CA GLY A 293 1.57 3.20 -13.99
C GLY A 293 1.55 3.28 -15.51
N LEU A 294 0.61 2.62 -16.19
CA LEU A 294 0.45 2.66 -17.66
C LEU A 294 -0.78 3.48 -18.06
N CYS A 295 -0.61 4.42 -18.99
CA CYS A 295 -1.72 5.18 -19.56
C CYS A 295 -2.29 4.45 -20.79
N LYS A 296 -3.44 3.80 -20.64
CA LYS A 296 -4.03 2.94 -21.67
C LYS A 296 -5.51 3.21 -21.88
N LYS A 297 -6.07 2.79 -23.02
CA LYS A 297 -7.53 2.82 -23.21
C LYS A 297 -8.19 1.80 -22.29
N LYS A 298 -9.43 2.07 -21.87
CA LYS A 298 -10.20 1.13 -21.02
C LYS A 298 -10.27 -0.28 -21.60
N ALA A 299 -10.46 -0.42 -22.91
CA ALA A 299 -10.55 -1.72 -23.58
C ALA A 299 -9.23 -2.52 -23.53
N GLU A 300 -8.08 -1.86 -23.41
CA GLU A 300 -6.75 -2.48 -23.34
C GLU A 300 -6.41 -2.91 -21.90
N ILE A 301 -6.93 -2.20 -20.90
CA ILE A 301 -6.75 -2.54 -19.47
C ILE A 301 -7.57 -3.77 -19.09
N PHE A 302 -8.81 -3.85 -19.58
CA PHE A 302 -9.73 -4.96 -19.32
C PHE A 302 -9.81 -5.96 -20.49
N GLY A 303 -8.77 -6.01 -21.34
CA GLY A 303 -8.65 -6.77 -22.59
C GLY A 303 -9.82 -7.68 -22.93
N ALA A 304 -10.58 -7.34 -23.99
CA ALA A 304 -11.64 -8.10 -24.65
C ALA A 304 -11.79 -9.57 -24.18
N SER A 305 -12.38 -9.76 -22.99
CA SER A 305 -12.65 -11.06 -22.39
C SER A 305 -14.04 -11.00 -21.78
N ASN A 306 -14.98 -11.53 -22.55
CA ASN A 306 -16.33 -11.93 -22.17
C ASN A 306 -17.28 -10.86 -21.62
N VAL A 307 -17.95 -10.21 -22.57
CA VAL A 307 -19.41 -10.14 -22.57
C VAL A 307 -19.97 -11.54 -22.28
N ARG A 308 -20.21 -11.84 -21.02
CA ARG A 308 -21.25 -12.75 -20.53
C ARG A 308 -21.44 -12.41 -19.07
N GLY A 309 -22.43 -11.56 -18.83
CA GLY A 309 -22.97 -11.41 -17.49
C GLY A 309 -23.40 -12.77 -16.99
N VAL A 310 -22.86 -13.19 -15.84
CA VAL A 310 -23.57 -14.15 -15.00
C VAL A 310 -24.59 -13.31 -14.25
N LYS A 311 -25.81 -13.31 -14.79
CA LYS A 311 -27.03 -13.00 -14.05
C LYS A 311 -27.40 -14.21 -13.18
N SER A 312 -28.20 -13.89 -12.16
CA SER A 312 -28.78 -14.70 -11.07
C SER A 312 -27.78 -15.11 -9.99
#